data_AF-C7MV19-F1
#
_entry.id   AF-C7MV19-F1
#
_cell.length_a   1.000
_cell.length_b   1.000
_cell.length_c   1.000
_cell.angle_alpha   90.00
_cell.angle_beta   90.00
_cell.angle_gamma   90.00
#
_symmetry.space_group_name_H-M   'P 1'
#
loop_
_entity.id
_entity.type
_entity.pdbx_description
1 polymer ?
#
loop_
_entity_poly.entity_id
_entity_poly.type
_entity_poly.pdbx_seq_one_letter_code
_entity_poly.pdbx_strand_id
1 'polypeptide(L)'
;MIRKTVVLACVLFVTACGGDGGDTAADGAGPTSAENGGHMRTMTEDEATQRAEDHIRRAVAALPEQPTLTPLRSGSTECLDPTDNGPQGRYEVSRSYWLDDLPKDRNAEFVDALYEYWTANNFRVLTDKRDAHDRFVSVENNDDAFRMSVKQSVEGDLSLGASSPCIWPNGTPPEDTPPADTAG
;
A
#
# COMPACT_ATOMS: atom_id res chain seq x y z
N MET A 1 -49.74 -6.55 6.63
CA MET A 1 -50.09 -5.22 6.08
C MET A 1 -48.78 -4.45 5.97
N ILE A 2 -48.23 -3.96 4.86
CA ILE A 2 -48.65 -3.74 3.46
C ILE A 2 -47.38 -3.87 2.61
N ARG A 3 -47.51 -4.53 1.45
CA ARG A 3 -46.50 -4.68 0.40
C ARG A 3 -46.38 -3.38 -0.40
N LYS A 4 -45.17 -2.95 -0.77
CA LYS A 4 -44.96 -2.11 -1.96
C LYS A 4 -43.70 -2.53 -2.71
N THR A 5 -43.90 -3.44 -3.65
CA THR A 5 -42.99 -3.77 -4.74
C THR A 5 -43.21 -2.74 -5.84
N VAL A 6 -42.15 -2.11 -6.34
CA VAL A 6 -42.19 -1.37 -7.62
C VAL A 6 -41.17 -2.02 -8.53
N VAL A 7 -41.69 -2.81 -9.47
CA VAL A 7 -41.01 -3.32 -10.63
C VAL A 7 -40.95 -2.16 -11.63
N LEU A 8 -39.75 -1.81 -12.12
CA LEU A 8 -39.60 -0.91 -13.25
C LEU A 8 -38.77 -1.61 -14.33
N ALA A 9 -39.29 -1.49 -15.55
CA ALA A 9 -39.15 -2.43 -16.64
C ALA A 9 -37.87 -2.26 -17.46
N CYS A 10 -37.36 -3.40 -17.94
CA CYS A 10 -36.33 -3.51 -18.97
C CYS A 10 -36.81 -2.90 -20.29
N VAL A 11 -36.05 -1.95 -20.84
CA VAL A 11 -36.16 -1.53 -22.24
C VAL A 11 -34.99 -2.15 -23.01
N LEU A 12 -35.29 -3.14 -23.83
CA LEU A 12 -34.39 -3.75 -24.80
C LEU A 12 -34.43 -2.93 -26.09
N PHE A 13 -33.33 -2.28 -26.45
CA PHE A 13 -33.12 -1.81 -27.82
C PHE A 13 -32.34 -2.87 -28.58
N VAL A 14 -33.00 -3.50 -29.55
CA VAL A 14 -32.41 -4.38 -30.56
C VAL A 14 -32.20 -3.53 -31.81
N THR A 15 -30.94 -3.31 -32.20
CA THR A 15 -30.58 -2.85 -33.55
C THR A 15 -29.65 -3.88 -34.17
N ALA A 16 -29.99 -4.27 -35.40
CA ALA A 16 -29.43 -5.40 -36.11
C ALA A 16 -28.48 -4.96 -37.26
N CYS A 17 -27.56 -5.87 -37.59
CA CYS A 17 -26.91 -6.19 -38.88
C CYS A 17 -25.72 -5.38 -39.45
N GLY A 18 -24.62 -6.14 -39.66
CA GLY A 18 -23.62 -6.02 -40.74
C GLY A 18 -22.43 -5.11 -40.41
N GLY A 19 -21.16 -5.52 -40.34
CA GLY A 19 -20.43 -6.62 -40.99
C GLY A 19 -19.45 -6.02 -42.00
N ASP A 20 -18.16 -5.89 -41.67
CA ASP A 20 -17.00 -6.24 -42.53
C ASP A 20 -15.68 -6.05 -41.75
N GLY A 21 -14.66 -6.80 -42.15
CA GLY A 21 -13.42 -7.03 -41.42
C GLY A 21 -12.45 -5.85 -41.36
N GLY A 22 -11.51 -5.96 -40.43
CA GLY A 22 -10.38 -5.06 -40.30
C GLY A 22 -9.45 -5.53 -39.19
N ASP A 23 -8.62 -6.54 -39.50
CA ASP A 23 -7.47 -6.89 -38.69
C ASP A 23 -6.60 -5.63 -38.50
N THR A 24 -6.57 -5.12 -37.28
CA THR A 24 -5.51 -4.22 -36.83
C THR A 24 -5.01 -4.73 -35.50
N ALA A 25 -3.88 -5.43 -35.58
CA ALA A 25 -2.96 -5.55 -34.47
C ALA A 25 -2.60 -4.12 -34.03
N ALA A 26 -3.24 -3.68 -32.96
CA ALA A 26 -2.80 -2.54 -32.19
C ALA A 26 -2.24 -3.12 -30.89
N ASP A 27 -0.92 -3.18 -30.84
CA ASP A 27 -0.13 -3.19 -29.61
C ASP A 27 -0.60 -2.02 -28.73
N GLY A 28 -1.60 -2.29 -27.90
CA GLY A 28 -2.10 -1.39 -26.87
C GLY A 28 -1.60 -1.90 -25.54
N ALA A 29 -0.36 -1.53 -25.20
CA ALA A 29 0.10 -1.57 -23.83
C ALA A 29 -1.00 -0.92 -22.97
N GLY A 30 -1.62 -1.71 -22.09
CA GLY A 30 -2.44 -1.15 -21.01
C GLY A 30 -1.61 -0.11 -20.25
N PRO A 31 -2.24 0.86 -19.58
CA PRO A 31 -1.51 1.85 -18.79
C PRO A 31 -0.55 1.09 -17.88
N THR A 32 0.74 1.20 -18.18
CA THR A 32 1.79 0.57 -17.41
C THR A 32 1.64 1.06 -15.98
N SER A 33 1.83 0.17 -15.01
CA SER A 33 1.83 0.46 -13.57
C SER A 33 2.79 1.60 -13.16
N ALA A 34 3.54 2.16 -14.10
CA ALA A 34 4.38 3.33 -13.95
C ALA A 34 3.60 4.66 -13.83
N GLU A 35 2.41 4.82 -14.43
CA GLU A 35 1.70 6.11 -14.37
C GLU A 35 1.02 6.37 -13.02
N ASN A 36 0.42 5.34 -12.41
CA ASN A 36 -0.12 5.47 -11.04
C ASN A 36 1.02 5.68 -10.03
N GLY A 37 2.18 5.05 -10.25
CA GLY A 37 3.37 5.21 -9.40
C GLY A 37 4.13 6.53 -9.58
N GLY A 38 3.85 7.31 -10.63
CA GLY A 38 4.55 8.56 -10.92
C GLY A 38 4.12 9.73 -10.04
N HIS A 39 2.82 9.79 -9.69
CA HIS A 39 2.27 10.86 -8.86
C HIS A 39 2.55 10.65 -7.35
N MET A 40 2.84 9.41 -6.94
CA MET A 40 3.20 9.08 -5.56
C MET A 40 4.65 9.39 -5.21
N ARG A 41 5.53 9.56 -6.20
CA ARG A 41 6.97 9.80 -5.98
C ARG A 41 7.31 11.25 -5.67
N THR A 42 6.31 12.13 -5.66
CA THR A 42 6.45 13.54 -5.28
C THR A 42 5.79 13.77 -3.92
N MET A 43 6.38 13.22 -2.86
CA MET A 43 6.00 13.53 -1.48
C MET A 43 7.25 13.77 -0.65
N THR A 44 7.18 14.72 0.26
CA THR A 44 8.20 15.00 1.27
C THR A 44 8.26 13.89 2.33
N GLU A 45 9.34 13.82 3.11
CA GLU A 45 9.42 12.88 4.24
C GLU A 45 8.30 13.08 5.29
N ASP A 46 7.87 14.33 5.49
CA ASP A 46 6.78 14.66 6.41
C ASP A 46 5.44 14.14 5.90
N GLU A 47 5.14 14.33 4.61
CA GLU A 47 3.95 13.78 3.97
C GLU A 47 3.98 12.24 3.97
N ALA A 48 5.13 11.64 3.71
CA ALA A 48 5.31 10.20 3.77
C ALA A 48 5.11 9.66 5.19
N THR A 49 5.63 10.36 6.20
CA THR A 49 5.39 10.06 7.62
C THR A 49 3.90 10.09 7.92
N GLN A 50 3.21 11.16 7.57
CA GLN A 50 1.77 11.29 7.83
C GLN A 50 0.97 10.18 7.12
N ARG A 51 1.36 9.84 5.89
CA ARG A 51 0.70 8.76 5.14
C ARG A 51 0.93 7.39 5.78
N ALA A 52 2.13 7.11 6.29
CA ALA A 52 2.41 5.88 7.04
C ALA A 52 1.54 5.78 8.30
N GLU A 53 1.45 6.86 9.08
CA GLU A 53 0.60 6.92 10.29
C GLU A 53 -0.88 6.71 9.95
N ASP A 54 -1.35 7.32 8.86
CA ASP A 54 -2.73 7.17 8.40
C ASP A 54 -3.07 5.73 8.02
N HIS A 55 -2.15 5.03 7.35
CA HIS A 55 -2.28 3.61 7.03
C HIS A 55 -2.35 2.75 8.29
N ILE A 56 -1.44 2.99 9.25
CA ILE A 56 -1.43 2.29 10.55
C ILE A 56 -2.75 2.51 11.30
N ARG A 57 -3.19 3.76 11.43
CA ARG A 57 -4.42 4.12 12.13
C ARG A 57 -5.65 3.47 11.51
N ARG A 58 -5.76 3.43 10.18
CA ARG A 58 -6.90 2.76 9.51
C ARG A 58 -6.87 1.23 9.74
N ALA A 59 -5.70 0.61 9.67
CA ALA A 59 -5.56 -0.82 9.92
C ALA A 59 -5.89 -1.18 11.38
N VAL A 60 -5.42 -0.39 12.34
CA VAL A 60 -5.76 -0.55 13.77
C VAL A 60 -7.26 -0.40 14.02
N ALA A 61 -7.93 0.54 13.35
CA ALA A 61 -9.36 0.74 13.47
C ALA A 61 -10.20 -0.45 12.93
N ALA A 62 -9.61 -1.34 12.13
CA ALA A 62 -10.26 -2.55 11.64
C ALA A 62 -10.14 -3.74 12.61
N LEU A 63 -9.33 -3.62 13.67
CA LEU A 63 -9.19 -4.69 14.65
C LEU A 63 -10.48 -4.83 15.48
N PRO A 64 -10.84 -6.06 15.88
CA PRO A 64 -11.99 -6.31 16.76
C PRO A 64 -11.80 -5.76 18.18
N GLU A 65 -10.56 -5.45 18.56
CA GLU A 65 -10.18 -4.85 19.84
C GLU A 65 -9.08 -3.83 19.61
N GLN A 66 -9.15 -2.68 20.29
CA GLN A 66 -8.21 -1.58 20.06
C GLN A 66 -6.96 -1.74 20.94
N PRO A 67 -5.76 -1.90 20.35
CA PRO A 67 -4.52 -1.95 21.08
C PRO A 67 -4.08 -0.56 21.56
N THR A 68 -3.22 -0.54 22.58
CA THR A 68 -2.34 0.60 22.82
C THR A 68 -1.17 0.55 21.83
N LEU A 69 -0.87 1.65 21.15
CA LEU A 69 0.26 1.73 20.22
C LEU A 69 1.52 2.22 20.92
N THR A 70 2.47 1.32 21.18
CA THR A 70 3.79 1.67 21.71
C THR A 70 4.82 1.76 20.58
N PRO A 71 5.53 2.89 20.42
CA PRO A 71 6.51 3.04 19.34
C PRO A 71 7.58 1.94 19.36
N LEU A 72 7.77 1.28 18.21
CA LEU A 72 8.82 0.28 18.02
C LEU A 72 9.96 0.84 17.17
N ARG A 73 9.65 1.43 16.01
CA ARG A 73 10.64 2.06 15.12
C ARG A 73 10.04 3.25 14.39
N SER A 74 10.87 4.26 14.19
CA SER A 74 10.58 5.42 13.34
C SER A 74 11.88 5.86 12.70
N GLY A 75 11.87 6.12 11.40
CA GLY A 75 13.06 6.64 10.72
C GLY A 75 12.86 6.81 9.22
N SER A 76 13.91 7.35 8.60
CA SER A 76 14.08 7.46 7.16
C SER A 76 15.40 6.78 6.81
N THR A 77 15.40 5.88 5.82
CA THR A 77 16.61 5.14 5.39
C THR A 77 16.80 5.30 3.90
N GLU A 78 18.03 5.53 3.45
CA GLU A 78 18.31 5.66 2.02
C GLU A 78 18.01 4.35 1.30
N CYS A 79 17.34 4.45 0.16
CA CYS A 79 17.06 3.33 -0.73
C CYS A 79 18.35 2.93 -1.46
N LEU A 80 19.02 1.90 -0.94
CA LEU A 80 20.27 1.36 -1.47
C LEU A 80 20.13 -0.02 -2.13
N ASP A 81 18.90 -0.57 -2.17
CA ASP A 81 18.66 -1.87 -2.78
C ASP A 81 18.94 -1.80 -4.30
N PRO A 82 19.91 -2.56 -4.83
CA PRO A 82 20.22 -2.54 -6.27
C PRO A 82 19.06 -3.01 -7.14
N THR A 83 18.09 -3.74 -6.58
CA THR A 83 16.90 -4.22 -7.30
C THR A 83 15.80 -3.16 -7.42
N ASP A 84 15.88 -2.06 -6.69
CA ASP A 84 14.96 -0.91 -6.84
C ASP A 84 15.21 -0.15 -8.15
N ASN A 85 16.40 -0.29 -8.76
CA ASN A 85 16.77 0.31 -10.05
C ASN A 85 16.58 1.83 -10.16
N GLY A 86 16.38 2.55 -9.05
CA GLY A 86 16.21 3.99 -9.08
C GLY A 86 17.45 4.77 -8.59
N PRO A 87 17.44 6.11 -8.75
CA PRO A 87 18.57 6.95 -8.35
C PRO A 87 18.89 6.89 -6.84
N GLN A 88 20.16 7.14 -6.49
CA GLN A 88 20.59 7.37 -5.11
C GLN A 88 19.99 8.68 -4.55
N GLY A 89 20.00 8.84 -3.23
CA GLY A 89 19.43 10.01 -2.56
C GLY A 89 17.91 9.98 -2.36
N ARG A 90 17.25 8.86 -2.68
CA ARG A 90 15.86 8.59 -2.30
C ARG A 90 15.81 7.84 -0.98
N TYR A 91 14.74 8.04 -0.22
CA TYR A 91 14.58 7.49 1.11
C TYR A 91 13.25 6.75 1.27
N GLU A 92 13.26 5.70 2.08
CA GLU A 92 12.07 5.02 2.60
C GLU A 92 11.82 5.50 4.03
N VAL A 93 10.63 6.07 4.26
CA VAL A 93 10.16 6.48 5.58
C VAL A 93 9.37 5.33 6.20
N SER A 94 9.69 4.98 7.44
CA SER A 94 9.06 3.87 8.16
C SER A 94 8.51 4.28 9.52
N ARG A 95 7.36 3.70 9.88
CA ARG A 95 6.76 3.76 11.22
C ARG A 95 6.30 2.37 11.63
N SER A 96 6.55 1.97 12.86
CA SER A 96 6.04 0.73 13.40
C SER A 96 5.78 0.81 14.90
N TYR A 97 4.78 0.06 15.35
CA TYR A 97 4.31 0.02 16.73
C TYR A 97 4.17 -1.42 17.21
N TRP A 98 4.38 -1.62 18.50
CA TRP A 98 3.79 -2.75 19.22
C TRP A 98 2.29 -2.51 19.38
N LEU A 99 1.51 -3.58 19.27
CA LEU A 99 0.09 -3.60 19.53
C LEU A 99 -0.15 -4.16 20.94
N ASP A 100 0.04 -3.30 21.94
CA ASP A 100 -0.07 -3.67 23.35
C ASP A 100 -1.54 -3.83 23.76
N ASP A 101 -1.76 -4.46 24.92
CA ASP A 101 -3.07 -4.75 25.50
C ASP A 101 -3.95 -5.73 24.69
N LEU A 102 -3.40 -6.39 23.67
CA LEU A 102 -4.08 -7.48 22.96
C LEU A 102 -3.83 -8.85 23.61
N PRO A 103 -4.87 -9.69 23.78
CA PRO A 103 -4.70 -11.06 24.26
C PRO A 103 -3.96 -11.96 23.24
N LYS A 104 -2.78 -12.44 23.62
CA LYS A 104 -1.87 -13.21 22.73
C LYS A 104 -2.47 -14.51 22.18
N ASP A 105 -3.40 -15.13 22.90
CA ASP A 105 -4.12 -16.33 22.47
C ASP A 105 -5.08 -16.06 21.30
N ARG A 106 -5.40 -14.78 21.04
CA ARG A 106 -6.24 -14.33 19.91
C ARG A 106 -5.43 -13.74 18.74
N ASN A 107 -4.10 -13.89 18.73
CA ASN A 107 -3.26 -13.37 17.64
C ASN A 107 -3.70 -13.81 16.24
N ALA A 108 -4.24 -15.03 16.09
CA ALA A 108 -4.79 -15.50 14.82
C ALA A 108 -5.92 -14.58 14.32
N GLU A 109 -6.87 -14.27 15.21
CA GLU A 109 -8.03 -13.41 14.92
C GLU A 109 -7.60 -11.99 14.53
N PHE A 110 -6.64 -11.41 15.25
CA PHE A 110 -6.15 -10.05 14.96
C PHE A 110 -5.42 -9.97 13.63
N VAL A 111 -4.58 -10.97 13.32
CA VAL A 111 -3.87 -11.03 12.04
C VAL A 111 -4.84 -11.28 10.88
N ASP A 112 -5.86 -12.11 11.07
CA ASP A 112 -6.92 -12.34 10.07
C ASP A 112 -7.73 -11.07 9.81
N ALA A 113 -8.10 -10.31 10.85
CA ALA A 113 -8.81 -9.03 10.69
C ALA A 113 -8.00 -8.02 9.87
N LEU A 114 -6.68 -7.92 10.10
CA LEU A 114 -5.80 -7.05 9.31
C LEU A 114 -5.70 -7.51 7.85
N TYR A 115 -5.57 -8.82 7.62
CA TYR A 115 -5.56 -9.41 6.29
C TYR A 115 -6.86 -9.12 5.53
N GLU A 116 -8.01 -9.32 6.17
CA GLU A 116 -9.32 -9.01 5.60
C GLU A 116 -9.47 -7.52 5.27
N TYR A 117 -9.06 -6.64 6.19
CA TYR A 117 -9.02 -5.21 5.94
C TYR A 117 -8.18 -4.87 4.70
N TRP A 118 -6.94 -5.36 4.61
CA TRP A 118 -6.06 -5.03 3.49
C TRP A 118 -6.61 -5.54 2.16
N THR A 119 -7.07 -6.79 2.11
CA THR A 119 -7.64 -7.39 0.88
C THR A 119 -8.94 -6.72 0.45
N ALA A 120 -9.70 -6.13 1.37
CA ALA A 120 -10.88 -5.32 1.06
C ALA A 120 -10.56 -3.86 0.65
N ASN A 121 -9.36 -3.36 0.94
CA ASN A 121 -8.99 -1.94 0.78
C ASN A 121 -7.86 -1.71 -0.24
N ASN A 122 -7.90 -2.46 -1.35
CA ASN A 122 -7.00 -2.27 -2.50
C ASN A 122 -5.50 -2.47 -2.17
N PHE A 123 -5.20 -3.37 -1.25
CA PHE A 123 -3.84 -3.86 -1.05
C PHE A 123 -3.63 -5.18 -1.78
N ARG A 124 -2.46 -5.35 -2.38
CA ARG A 124 -1.97 -6.64 -2.87
C ARG A 124 -1.15 -7.33 -1.79
N VAL A 125 -1.34 -8.63 -1.62
CA VAL A 125 -0.57 -9.45 -0.68
C VAL A 125 0.82 -9.73 -1.26
N LEU A 126 1.86 -9.43 -0.49
CA LEU A 126 3.26 -9.72 -0.83
C LEU A 126 3.73 -11.02 -0.17
N THR A 127 3.30 -11.27 1.07
CA THR A 127 3.60 -12.49 1.81
C THR A 127 2.43 -12.81 2.74
N ASP A 128 2.00 -14.07 2.74
CA ASP A 128 1.02 -14.60 3.69
C ASP A 128 1.63 -15.82 4.40
N LYS A 129 1.91 -15.67 5.70
CA LYS A 129 2.35 -16.72 6.61
C LYS A 129 1.49 -16.71 7.87
N ARG A 130 0.18 -16.51 7.73
CA ARG A 130 -0.74 -16.47 8.87
C ARG A 130 -0.79 -17.78 9.63
N ASP A 131 -0.61 -18.92 8.97
CA ASP A 131 -0.63 -20.24 9.62
C ASP A 131 0.68 -20.63 10.32
N ALA A 132 1.73 -19.80 10.18
CA ALA A 132 3.00 -20.05 10.85
C ALA A 132 2.97 -19.65 12.34
N HIS A 133 3.88 -20.20 13.14
CA HIS A 133 4.01 -19.83 14.54
C HIS A 133 4.40 -18.36 14.72
N ASP A 134 5.28 -17.84 13.85
CA ASP A 134 5.76 -16.47 13.82
C ASP A 134 4.94 -15.59 12.86
N ARG A 135 3.60 -15.76 12.89
CA ARG A 135 2.60 -15.16 11.98
C ARG A 135 3.07 -13.87 11.33
N PHE A 136 3.10 -13.86 10.01
CA PHE A 136 3.57 -12.72 9.24
C PHE A 136 2.71 -12.49 8.01
N VAL A 137 2.29 -11.25 7.82
CA VAL A 137 1.65 -10.81 6.58
C VAL A 137 2.31 -9.51 6.16
N SER A 138 2.64 -9.39 4.88
CA SER A 138 3.00 -8.13 4.27
C SER A 138 2.18 -7.85 3.02
N VAL A 139 1.85 -6.59 2.83
CA VAL A 139 0.99 -6.10 1.76
C VAL A 139 1.55 -4.80 1.19
N GLU A 140 1.11 -4.43 0.00
CA GLU A 140 1.39 -3.14 -0.63
C GLU A 140 0.09 -2.53 -1.12
N ASN A 141 -0.13 -1.25 -0.84
CA ASN A 141 -1.29 -0.53 -1.34
C ASN A 141 -1.11 -0.27 -2.84
N ASN A 142 -2.13 -0.57 -3.66
CA ASN A 142 -2.02 -0.39 -5.11
C ASN A 142 -2.11 1.09 -5.54
N ASP A 143 -2.66 1.97 -4.71
CA ASP A 143 -2.87 3.40 -5.04
C ASP A 143 -1.71 4.29 -4.62
N ASP A 144 -0.99 3.95 -3.54
CA ASP A 144 0.13 4.77 -3.04
C ASP A 144 1.45 4.01 -2.79
N ALA A 145 1.51 2.72 -3.12
CA ALA A 145 2.65 1.83 -2.92
C ALA A 145 3.22 1.79 -1.49
N PHE A 146 2.49 2.28 -0.49
CA PHE A 146 2.88 2.06 0.89
C PHE A 146 2.81 0.57 1.20
N ARG A 147 3.87 0.07 1.82
CA ARG A 147 3.91 -1.31 2.30
C ARG A 147 3.47 -1.33 3.75
N MET A 148 2.72 -2.36 4.11
CA MET A 148 2.38 -2.63 5.50
C MET A 148 2.76 -4.05 5.87
N SER A 149 3.01 -4.28 7.15
CA SER A 149 3.16 -5.64 7.66
C SER A 149 2.70 -5.77 9.10
N VAL A 150 2.16 -6.93 9.42
CA VAL A 150 1.96 -7.41 10.80
C VAL A 150 2.88 -8.60 11.04
N LYS A 151 3.49 -8.62 12.22
CA LYS A 151 4.40 -9.68 12.64
C LYS A 151 4.19 -10.05 14.09
N GLN A 152 4.11 -11.35 14.37
CA GLN A 152 4.19 -11.90 15.72
C GLN A 152 5.65 -12.12 16.15
N SER A 153 6.02 -11.65 17.34
CA SER A 153 7.31 -11.90 17.96
C SER A 153 7.40 -13.32 18.51
N VAL A 154 8.61 -13.74 18.94
CA VAL A 154 8.78 -15.06 19.56
C VAL A 154 8.10 -15.14 20.93
N GLU A 155 7.91 -14.00 21.60
CA GLU A 155 7.16 -13.82 22.85
C GLU A 155 5.64 -13.70 22.63
N GLY A 156 5.19 -13.71 21.38
CA GLY A 156 3.78 -13.63 21.00
C GLY A 156 3.20 -12.21 20.97
N ASP A 157 4.02 -11.17 21.01
CA ASP A 157 3.57 -9.78 20.84
C ASP A 157 3.37 -9.47 19.35
N LEU A 158 2.33 -8.70 19.01
CA LEU A 158 2.11 -8.27 17.64
C LEU A 158 2.75 -6.90 17.41
N SER A 159 3.39 -6.75 16.25
CA SER A 159 3.83 -5.45 15.74
C SER A 159 3.18 -5.17 14.40
N LEU A 160 2.87 -3.89 14.16
CA LEU A 160 2.32 -3.39 12.91
C LEU A 160 3.21 -2.25 12.41
N GLY A 161 3.53 -2.24 11.13
CA GLY A 161 4.31 -1.16 10.52
C GLY A 161 3.85 -0.81 9.13
N ALA A 162 4.18 0.42 8.74
CA ALA A 162 4.03 0.93 7.38
C ALA A 162 5.33 1.59 6.91
N SER A 163 5.67 1.41 5.64
CA SER A 163 6.77 2.10 4.97
C SER A 163 6.31 2.73 3.66
N SER A 164 6.88 3.89 3.34
CA SER A 164 6.64 4.58 2.07
C SER A 164 7.31 3.82 0.91
N PRO A 165 6.93 4.08 -0.35
CA PRO A 165 7.87 3.84 -1.45
C PRO A 165 9.14 4.70 -1.27
N CYS A 166 10.16 4.45 -2.08
CA CYS A 166 11.33 5.32 -2.16
C CYS A 166 10.93 6.70 -2.72
N ILE A 167 11.07 7.72 -1.89
CA ILE A 167 10.70 9.11 -2.19
C ILE A 167 11.92 10.01 -2.24
N TRP A 168 11.79 11.18 -2.88
CA TRP A 168 12.75 12.26 -2.68
C TRP A 168 12.42 12.98 -1.38
N PRO A 169 13.40 13.22 -0.49
CA PRO A 169 13.10 13.72 0.85
C PRO A 169 12.41 15.10 0.84
N ASN A 170 12.70 15.92 -0.17
CA ASN A 170 12.09 17.23 -0.40
C ASN A 170 10.90 17.21 -1.36
N GLY A 171 10.40 16.02 -1.73
CA GLY A 171 9.27 15.86 -2.67
C GLY A 171 9.63 16.02 -4.14
N THR A 172 10.85 16.46 -4.47
CA THR A 172 11.34 16.56 -5.85
C THR A 172 12.76 16.01 -6.00
N PRO A 173 13.12 15.46 -7.17
CA PRO A 173 14.51 15.15 -7.48
C PRO A 173 15.40 16.39 -7.30
N PRO A 174 16.67 16.22 -6.89
CA PRO A 174 17.66 17.30 -6.96
C PRO A 174 17.73 17.85 -8.38
N GLU A 175 17.91 19.16 -8.52
CA GLU A 175 18.23 19.73 -9.83
C GLU A 175 19.58 19.15 -10.29
N ASP A 176 19.65 18.72 -11.55
CA ASP A 176 20.91 18.37 -12.20
C ASP A 176 21.80 19.61 -12.16
N THR A 177 22.65 19.73 -11.14
CA THR A 177 23.63 20.81 -11.09
C THR A 177 24.64 20.48 -12.18
N PRO A 178 24.74 21.26 -13.28
CA PRO A 178 25.78 21.01 -14.27
C PRO A 178 27.13 21.08 -13.57
N PRO A 179 28.13 20.28 -13.97
CA PRO A 179 29.47 20.43 -13.44
C PRO A 179 29.88 21.90 -13.56
N ALA A 180 30.45 22.46 -12.50
CA ALA A 180 30.99 23.82 -12.51
C ALA A 180 32.07 23.90 -13.59
N ASP A 181 31.68 24.24 -14.81
CA ASP A 181 32.59 24.39 -15.93
C ASP A 181 33.56 25.53 -15.64
N THR A 182 34.83 25.12 -15.57
CA THR A 182 35.94 25.77 -16.27
C THR A 182 36.09 27.27 -15.98
N ALA A 183 36.74 27.59 -14.87
CA ALA A 183 37.50 28.84 -14.80
C ALA A 183 38.62 28.76 -15.85
N GLY A 184 38.45 29.52 -16.93
CA GLY A 184 39.46 29.73 -17.97
C GLY A 184 40.63 30.59 -17.53
#